data_AF-A0A2Z6LI86-F1
#
_entry.id   AF-A0A2Z6LI86-F1
#
_cell.length_a   1.000
_cell.length_b   1.000
_cell.length_c   1.000
_cell.angle_alpha   90.00
_cell.angle_beta   90.00
_cell.angle_gamma   90.00
#
_symmetry.space_group_name_H-M   'P 1'
#
loop_
_entity.id
_entity.type
_entity.pdbx_description
1 polymer ?
#
loop_
_entity_poly.entity_id
_entity_poly.type
_entity_poly.pdbx_seq_one_letter_code
_entity_poly.pdbx_strand_id
1 'polypeptide(L)'
;MRQSTAEHTRQTFLRVQERQGQSRRRKGPHCERPLTQEELLREAKITEELNLRSLETYERLEADKKKQVHKKRKCPGPVITYHSVTVPLVGEPGPKEENVDVEGLDPAPTASALTAHAGSGPAVPPAHCSHTFITFSDDATFEEWFPQGRPPKVPVREVCPVTHHPALYRDPVTDIPYATARAFKIIREAYKKYITAHGLPPAASALGPGPPPPEPLPGSGPRALRQKIVIK
;
A
#
# COMPACT_ATOMS: atom_id res chain seq x y z
N MET A 1 -64.15 -21.34 6.11
CA MET A 1 -62.95 -21.54 5.26
C MET A 1 -62.31 -20.16 5.03
N ARG A 2 -60.99 -20.00 5.15
CA ARG A 2 -60.32 -18.69 5.03
C ARG A 2 -60.25 -18.27 3.56
N GLN A 3 -60.46 -16.99 3.25
CA GLN A 3 -60.48 -16.46 1.87
C GLN A 3 -59.18 -16.75 1.12
N SER A 4 -58.04 -16.65 1.79
CA SER A 4 -56.72 -16.98 1.24
C SER A 4 -56.61 -18.44 0.77
N THR A 5 -57.25 -19.37 1.48
CA THR A 5 -57.26 -20.79 1.11
C THR A 5 -58.08 -21.01 -0.17
N ALA A 6 -59.20 -20.29 -0.33
CA ALA A 6 -60.03 -20.35 -1.53
C ALA A 6 -59.31 -19.74 -2.75
N GLU A 7 -58.64 -18.61 -2.57
CA GLU A 7 -57.84 -17.97 -3.63
C GLU A 7 -56.66 -18.83 -4.07
N HIS A 8 -55.94 -19.44 -3.13
CA HIS A 8 -54.81 -20.31 -3.45
C HIS A 8 -55.25 -21.60 -4.17
N THR A 9 -56.40 -22.16 -3.76
CA THR A 9 -57.03 -23.30 -4.44
C THR A 9 -57.44 -22.93 -5.86
N ARG A 10 -58.06 -21.76 -6.05
CA ARG A 10 -58.45 -21.23 -7.35
C ARG A 10 -57.23 -21.00 -8.26
N GLN A 11 -56.16 -20.40 -7.75
CA GLN A 11 -54.92 -20.20 -8.51
C GLN A 11 -54.25 -21.52 -8.90
N THR A 12 -54.31 -22.53 -8.03
CA THR A 12 -53.75 -23.86 -8.33
C THR A 12 -54.57 -24.55 -9.42
N PHE A 13 -55.89 -24.46 -9.36
CA PHE A 13 -56.79 -25.00 -10.37
C PHE A 13 -56.56 -24.37 -11.75
N LEU A 14 -56.42 -23.04 -11.81
CA LEU A 14 -56.10 -22.32 -13.04
C LEU A 14 -54.75 -22.76 -13.64
N ARG A 15 -53.71 -22.94 -12.81
CA ARG A 15 -52.38 -23.44 -13.24
C ARG A 15 -52.40 -24.89 -13.75
N VAL A 16 -53.29 -25.72 -13.23
CA VAL A 16 -53.48 -27.10 -13.68
C VAL A 16 -54.24 -27.12 -15.01
N GLN A 17 -55.28 -26.30 -15.14
CA GLN A 17 -56.06 -26.16 -16.37
C GLN A 17 -55.22 -25.61 -17.53
N GLU A 18 -54.37 -24.61 -17.25
CA GLU A 18 -53.43 -24.05 -18.23
C GLU A 18 -52.44 -25.10 -18.74
N ARG A 19 -51.85 -25.91 -17.84
CA ARG A 19 -50.93 -27.00 -18.22
C ARG A 19 -51.61 -28.11 -19.04
N GLN A 20 -52.87 -28.45 -18.73
CA GLN A 20 -53.64 -29.42 -19.52
C GLN A 20 -53.96 -28.91 -20.93
N GLY A 21 -54.18 -27.60 -21.11
CA GLY A 21 -54.38 -26.98 -22.42
C GLY A 21 -53.11 -26.86 -23.26
N GLN A 22 -51.96 -26.61 -22.61
CA GLN A 22 -50.68 -26.45 -23.30
C GLN A 22 -50.06 -27.78 -23.77
N SER A 23 -50.24 -28.90 -23.05
CA SER A 23 -49.64 -30.19 -23.47
C SER A 23 -50.31 -30.79 -24.72
N ARG A 24 -51.54 -30.37 -25.06
CA ARG A 24 -52.24 -30.77 -26.29
C ARG A 24 -51.82 -29.98 -27.53
N ARG A 25 -51.05 -28.90 -27.39
CA ARG A 25 -50.44 -28.20 -28.52
C ARG A 25 -49.18 -28.94 -28.95
N ARG A 26 -49.37 -30.07 -29.64
CA ARG A 26 -48.30 -30.74 -30.39
C ARG A 26 -47.75 -29.76 -31.41
N LYS A 27 -46.42 -29.55 -31.38
CA LYS A 27 -45.65 -28.87 -32.42
C LYS A 27 -45.80 -29.67 -33.71
N GLY A 28 -46.66 -29.20 -34.62
CA GLY A 28 -46.63 -29.61 -36.01
C GLY A 28 -45.33 -29.13 -36.68
N PRO A 29 -45.00 -29.63 -37.87
CA PRO A 29 -43.88 -29.08 -38.64
C PRO A 29 -44.12 -27.59 -38.86
N HIS A 30 -43.14 -26.78 -38.46
CA HIS A 30 -43.13 -25.33 -38.65
C HIS A 30 -42.99 -25.05 -40.15
N CYS A 31 -44.11 -25.04 -40.84
CA CYS A 31 -44.19 -24.49 -42.19
C CYS A 31 -44.31 -22.98 -42.00
N GLU A 32 -43.23 -22.23 -42.17
CA GLU A 32 -43.33 -20.78 -42.36
C GLU A 32 -44.07 -20.54 -43.67
N ARG A 33 -45.40 -20.52 -43.59
CA ARG A 33 -46.20 -19.86 -44.61
C ARG A 33 -45.72 -18.41 -44.60
N PRO A 34 -45.15 -17.89 -45.70
CA PRO A 34 -44.73 -16.50 -45.74
C PRO A 34 -45.94 -15.64 -45.42
N LEU A 35 -45.80 -14.86 -44.36
CA LEU A 35 -46.86 -14.05 -43.79
C LEU A 35 -47.29 -13.02 -44.83
N THR A 36 -48.59 -12.86 -45.04
CA THR A 36 -49.10 -11.87 -45.99
C THR A 36 -48.72 -10.45 -45.52
N GLN A 37 -48.63 -9.51 -46.46
CA GLN A 37 -48.22 -8.15 -46.11
C GLN A 37 -49.15 -7.49 -45.07
N GLU A 38 -50.45 -7.80 -45.10
CA GLU A 38 -51.39 -7.32 -44.08
C GLU A 38 -51.14 -7.91 -42.70
N GLU A 39 -50.76 -9.19 -42.64
CA GLU A 39 -50.43 -9.86 -41.39
C GLU A 39 -49.13 -9.28 -40.79
N LEU A 40 -48.13 -8.98 -41.62
CA LEU A 40 -46.91 -8.28 -41.19
C LEU A 40 -47.24 -6.90 -40.62
N LEU A 41 -48.13 -6.15 -41.26
CA LEU A 41 -48.58 -4.85 -40.77
C LEU A 41 -49.34 -4.97 -39.44
N ARG A 42 -50.15 -6.03 -39.26
CA ARG A 42 -50.84 -6.31 -37.98
C ARG A 42 -49.85 -6.66 -36.87
N GLU A 43 -48.84 -7.48 -37.15
CA GLU A 43 -47.78 -7.82 -36.18
C GLU A 43 -46.93 -6.61 -35.83
N ALA A 44 -46.58 -5.79 -36.82
CA ALA A 44 -45.86 -4.54 -36.61
C ALA A 44 -46.63 -3.60 -35.68
N LYS A 45 -47.95 -3.44 -35.89
CA LYS A 45 -48.80 -2.61 -35.02
C LYS A 45 -48.86 -3.12 -33.58
N ILE A 46 -48.97 -4.44 -33.38
CA ILE A 46 -48.96 -5.03 -32.03
C ILE A 46 -47.60 -4.82 -31.36
N THR A 47 -46.52 -5.00 -32.11
CA THR A 47 -45.15 -4.80 -31.63
C THR A 47 -44.90 -3.34 -31.27
N GLU A 48 -45.42 -2.40 -32.07
CA GLU A 48 -45.38 -0.97 -31.79
C GLU A 48 -46.09 -0.63 -30.47
N GLU A 49 -47.30 -1.16 -30.25
CA GLU A 49 -48.03 -0.95 -28.98
C GLU A 49 -47.24 -1.51 -27.78
N LEU A 50 -46.64 -2.70 -27.93
CA LEU A 50 -45.81 -3.30 -26.88
C LEU A 50 -44.54 -2.50 -26.62
N ASN A 51 -43.89 -1.99 -27.66
CA ASN A 51 -42.70 -1.16 -27.56
C ASN A 51 -43.03 0.17 -26.88
N LEU A 52 -44.16 0.80 -27.22
CA LEU A 52 -44.63 2.02 -26.57
C LEU A 52 -44.88 1.81 -25.08
N ARG A 53 -45.60 0.75 -24.69
CA ARG A 53 -45.81 0.42 -23.26
C ARG A 53 -44.51 0.10 -22.53
N SER A 54 -43.57 -0.55 -23.22
CA SER A 54 -42.25 -0.86 -22.66
C SER A 54 -41.43 0.41 -22.45
N LEU A 55 -41.49 1.36 -23.38
CA LEU A 55 -40.85 2.66 -23.28
C LEU A 55 -41.43 3.47 -22.11
N GLU A 56 -42.76 3.59 -22.01
CA GLU A 56 -43.42 4.28 -20.90
C GLU A 56 -43.01 3.69 -19.53
N THR A 57 -42.91 2.36 -19.46
CA THR A 57 -42.46 1.66 -18.25
C THR A 57 -41.00 1.99 -17.93
N TYR A 58 -40.13 2.02 -18.94
CA TYR A 58 -38.72 2.37 -18.80
C TYR A 58 -38.52 3.81 -18.34
N GLU A 59 -39.22 4.76 -18.96
CA GLU A 59 -39.18 6.17 -18.59
C GLU A 59 -39.62 6.39 -17.13
N ARG A 60 -40.65 5.65 -16.69
CA ARG A 60 -41.08 5.68 -15.29
C ARG A 60 -39.98 5.18 -14.34
N LEU A 61 -39.34 4.07 -14.69
CA LEU A 61 -38.24 3.50 -13.90
C LEU A 61 -37.02 4.44 -13.85
N GLU A 62 -36.67 5.10 -14.97
CA GLU A 62 -35.61 6.10 -15.00
C GLU A 62 -35.92 7.32 -14.15
N ALA A 63 -37.16 7.83 -14.23
CA ALA A 63 -37.61 8.95 -13.41
C ALA A 63 -37.53 8.62 -11.91
N ASP A 64 -37.91 7.40 -11.51
CA ASP A 64 -37.85 6.98 -10.11
C ASP A 64 -36.41 6.71 -9.64
N LYS A 65 -35.54 6.17 -10.51
CA LYS A 65 -34.10 6.04 -10.26
C LYS A 65 -33.42 7.40 -10.09
N LYS A 66 -33.82 8.42 -10.87
CA LYS A 66 -33.33 9.80 -10.76
C LYS A 66 -33.82 10.49 -9.48
N LYS A 67 -35.03 10.18 -9.01
CA LYS A 67 -35.57 10.67 -7.72
C LYS A 67 -34.90 10.00 -6.52
N GLN A 68 -34.43 8.76 -6.67
CA GLN A 68 -33.68 8.05 -5.65
C GLN A 68 -32.22 8.55 -5.58
N VAL A 69 -32.07 9.79 -5.13
CA VAL A 69 -30.76 10.33 -4.75
C VAL A 69 -30.32 9.60 -3.50
N HIS A 70 -29.30 8.76 -3.64
CA HIS A 70 -28.64 8.14 -2.50
C HIS A 70 -28.10 9.28 -1.62
N LYS A 71 -28.76 9.54 -0.49
CA LYS A 71 -28.26 10.49 0.50
C LYS A 71 -26.95 9.93 1.04
N LYS A 72 -25.82 10.37 0.47
CA LYS A 72 -24.50 10.07 1.04
C LYS A 72 -24.53 10.59 2.46
N ARG A 73 -24.45 9.67 3.43
CA ARG A 73 -24.31 10.06 4.83
C ARG A 73 -23.02 10.86 4.92
N LYS A 74 -23.10 12.09 5.44
CA LYS A 74 -21.89 12.84 5.79
C LYS A 74 -21.24 12.06 6.93
N CYS A 75 -20.00 11.62 6.76
CA CYS A 75 -19.21 11.08 7.87
C CYS A 75 -18.75 12.28 8.70
N PRO A 76 -19.24 12.47 9.93
CA PRO A 76 -18.77 13.56 10.76
C PRO A 76 -17.41 13.19 11.39
N GLY A 77 -16.44 14.08 11.28
CA GLY A 77 -15.11 13.94 11.89
C GLY A 77 -13.95 13.91 10.88
N PRO A 78 -12.71 13.83 11.38
CA PRO A 78 -11.52 13.58 10.58
C PRO A 78 -11.67 12.38 9.64
N VAL A 79 -11.27 12.55 8.38
CA VAL A 79 -11.32 11.51 7.35
C VAL A 79 -9.91 11.26 6.83
N ILE A 80 -9.51 9.98 6.83
CA ILE A 80 -8.29 9.51 6.18
C ILE A 80 -8.70 8.88 4.84
N THR A 81 -8.14 9.40 3.76
CA THR A 81 -8.43 8.92 2.40
C THR A 81 -7.20 8.23 1.82
N TYR A 82 -7.42 7.05 1.23
CA TYR A 82 -6.39 6.24 0.60
C TYR A 82 -6.58 6.27 -0.93
N HIS A 83 -5.51 6.60 -1.65
CA HIS A 83 -5.49 6.61 -3.11
C HIS A 83 -4.28 5.82 -3.61
N SER A 84 -4.51 4.68 -4.24
CA SER A 84 -3.46 3.91 -4.90
C SER A 84 -3.43 4.23 -6.40
N VAL A 85 -2.23 4.46 -6.92
CA VAL A 85 -1.97 4.70 -8.34
C VAL A 85 -0.86 3.78 -8.79
N THR A 86 -1.01 3.18 -9.97
CA THR A 86 0.04 2.37 -10.59
C THR A 86 1.04 3.31 -11.26
N VAL A 87 2.30 3.28 -10.84
CA VAL A 87 3.38 4.09 -11.41
C VAL A 87 4.43 3.20 -12.08
N PRO A 88 5.04 3.63 -13.20
CA PRO A 88 6.16 2.90 -13.80
C PRO A 88 7.33 2.81 -12.80
N LEU A 89 7.85 1.61 -12.62
CA LEU A 89 9.06 1.34 -11.86
C LEU A 89 10.25 1.78 -12.72
N VAL A 90 10.76 2.99 -12.46
CA VAL A 90 12.02 3.44 -13.04
C VAL A 90 13.13 2.61 -12.39
N GLY A 91 13.56 1.55 -13.09
CA GLY A 91 14.76 0.81 -12.70
C GLY A 91 15.99 1.69 -12.92
N GLU A 92 16.79 1.85 -11.87
CA GLU A 92 18.19 2.28 -12.00
C GLU A 92 18.86 1.50 -13.14
N PRO A 93 19.54 2.14 -14.10
CA PRO A 93 20.33 1.42 -15.08
C PRO A 93 21.47 0.73 -14.33
N GLY A 94 21.31 -0.56 -14.06
CA GLY A 94 22.38 -1.40 -13.53
C GLY A 94 23.64 -1.27 -14.40
N PRO A 95 24.84 -1.36 -13.82
CA PRO A 95 26.08 -1.26 -14.57
C PRO A 95 26.09 -2.35 -15.64
N LYS A 96 26.37 -1.91 -16.87
CA LYS A 96 26.47 -2.73 -18.08
C LYS A 96 27.22 -4.02 -17.76
N GLU A 97 26.57 -5.16 -17.99
CA GLU A 97 27.28 -6.44 -18.14
C GLU A 97 28.16 -6.33 -19.39
N GLU A 98 29.41 -5.95 -19.15
CA GLU A 98 30.52 -6.09 -20.07
C GLU A 98 30.70 -7.59 -20.34
N ASN A 99 30.09 -8.05 -21.43
CA ASN A 99 30.38 -9.36 -21.97
C ASN A 99 31.78 -9.28 -22.58
N VAL A 100 32.76 -9.83 -21.86
CA VAL A 100 34.13 -10.00 -22.35
C VAL A 100 34.09 -11.08 -23.43
N ASP A 101 34.08 -10.66 -24.70
CA ASP A 101 34.26 -11.54 -25.84
C ASP A 101 35.72 -11.99 -25.89
N VAL A 102 35.96 -13.29 -25.71
CA VAL A 102 37.30 -13.89 -25.80
C VAL A 102 37.55 -14.21 -27.27
N GLU A 103 38.38 -13.39 -27.92
CA GLU A 103 38.84 -13.62 -29.29
C GLU A 103 39.59 -14.95 -29.46
N GLY A 104 39.42 -15.58 -30.63
CA GLY A 104 40.43 -16.51 -31.15
C GLY A 104 40.03 -17.30 -32.40
N LEU A 105 40.04 -16.68 -33.59
CA LEU A 105 40.73 -17.11 -34.83
C LEU A 105 40.25 -16.33 -36.08
N ASP A 106 41.15 -15.53 -36.67
CA ASP A 106 41.06 -14.86 -38.00
C ASP A 106 41.26 -15.86 -39.18
N PRO A 107 41.00 -15.54 -40.50
CA PRO A 107 40.96 -14.20 -41.14
C PRO A 107 39.93 -13.92 -42.29
N ALA A 108 39.57 -12.62 -42.41
CA ALA A 108 39.42 -11.80 -43.64
C ALA A 108 38.12 -11.85 -44.52
N PRO A 109 37.91 -10.91 -45.49
CA PRO A 109 36.97 -9.80 -45.32
C PRO A 109 35.97 -9.64 -46.49
N THR A 110 34.72 -9.24 -46.26
CA THR A 110 33.97 -8.53 -47.32
C THR A 110 32.84 -7.67 -46.76
N ALA A 111 32.90 -6.40 -47.14
CA ALA A 111 31.84 -5.43 -46.98
C ALA A 111 30.61 -5.82 -47.80
N SER A 112 29.43 -5.74 -47.20
CA SER A 112 28.39 -4.80 -47.62
C SER A 112 27.08 -5.16 -46.94
N ALA A 113 26.41 -4.09 -46.50
CA ALA A 113 24.98 -3.89 -46.46
C ALA A 113 24.10 -5.14 -46.43
N LEU A 114 23.25 -5.23 -45.42
CA LEU A 114 21.79 -5.19 -45.59
C LEU A 114 21.11 -5.33 -44.21
N THR A 115 19.95 -4.69 -44.12
CA THR A 115 18.84 -4.94 -43.20
C THR A 115 19.04 -4.61 -41.71
N ALA A 116 18.52 -3.44 -41.34
CA ALA A 116 17.93 -3.22 -40.03
C ALA A 116 16.80 -4.23 -39.82
N HIS A 117 17.14 -5.39 -39.27
CA HIS A 117 16.15 -6.34 -38.79
C HIS A 117 15.56 -5.79 -37.49
N ALA A 118 14.26 -5.53 -37.57
CA ALA A 118 13.37 -5.51 -36.42
C ALA A 118 13.64 -6.75 -35.56
N GLY A 119 14.39 -6.54 -34.48
CA GLY A 119 14.55 -7.54 -33.44
C GLY A 119 13.26 -7.61 -32.65
N SER A 120 12.43 -8.62 -32.95
CA SER A 120 11.35 -9.04 -32.08
C SER A 120 11.96 -9.70 -30.82
N GLY A 121 12.52 -8.89 -29.93
CA GLY A 121 12.66 -9.28 -28.54
C GLY A 121 11.30 -9.14 -27.85
N PRO A 122 10.96 -9.97 -26.84
CA PRO A 122 9.80 -9.69 -26.02
C PRO A 122 10.02 -8.32 -25.38
N ALA A 123 9.26 -7.32 -25.81
CA ALA A 123 9.24 -6.02 -25.16
C ALA A 123 8.72 -6.23 -23.75
N VAL A 124 9.63 -6.39 -22.79
CA VAL A 124 9.29 -6.49 -21.37
C VAL A 124 8.54 -5.20 -21.04
N PRO A 125 7.24 -5.26 -20.70
CA PRO A 125 6.52 -4.05 -20.33
C PRO A 125 7.25 -3.44 -19.13
N PRO A 126 7.38 -2.11 -19.05
CA PRO A 126 8.02 -1.47 -17.91
C PRO A 126 7.39 -2.04 -16.64
N ALA A 127 8.21 -2.51 -15.71
CA ALA A 127 7.69 -2.96 -14.43
C ALA A 127 6.87 -1.81 -13.82
N HIS A 128 5.75 -2.10 -13.17
CA HIS A 128 4.94 -1.09 -12.51
C HIS A 128 4.93 -1.37 -11.01
N CYS A 129 4.95 -0.34 -10.18
CA CYS A 129 4.73 -0.46 -8.75
C CYS A 129 3.47 0.30 -8.33
N SER A 130 2.85 -0.13 -7.22
CA SER A 130 1.75 0.61 -6.62
C SER A 130 2.30 1.72 -5.74
N HIS A 131 1.92 2.96 -6.04
CA HIS A 131 2.17 4.10 -5.18
C HIS A 131 0.89 4.45 -4.42
N THR A 132 0.96 4.45 -3.08
CA THR A 132 -0.20 4.72 -2.22
C THR A 132 -0.04 6.08 -1.55
N PHE A 133 -1.00 6.98 -1.79
CA PHE A 133 -1.12 8.26 -1.11
C PHE A 133 -2.13 8.13 0.03
N ILE A 134 -1.76 8.65 1.21
CA ILE A 134 -2.63 8.76 2.37
C ILE A 134 -2.83 10.25 2.62
N THR A 135 -4.08 10.70 2.56
CA THR A 135 -4.46 12.11 2.76
C THR A 135 -5.31 12.22 4.02
N PHE A 136 -4.92 13.13 4.91
CA PHE A 136 -5.67 13.46 6.12
C PHE A 136 -6.50 14.73 5.85
N SER A 137 -7.71 14.79 6.37
CA SER A 137 -8.55 16.00 6.26
C SER A 137 -8.06 17.16 7.13
N ASP A 138 -7.30 16.85 8.17
CA ASP A 138 -6.90 17.77 9.23
C ASP A 138 -5.50 17.43 9.74
N ASP A 139 -4.71 18.49 9.96
CA ASP A 139 -3.32 18.36 10.40
C ASP A 139 -3.22 17.88 11.85
N ALA A 140 -4.23 18.14 12.69
CA ALA A 140 -4.25 17.72 14.08
C ALA A 140 -4.25 16.19 14.21
N THR A 141 -5.08 15.50 13.43
CA THR A 141 -5.06 14.03 13.35
C THR A 141 -3.71 13.56 12.81
N PHE A 142 -3.16 14.18 11.77
CA PHE A 142 -1.85 13.78 11.25
C PHE A 142 -0.75 13.83 12.33
N GLU A 143 -0.62 14.95 13.05
CA GLU A 143 0.41 15.13 14.08
C GLU A 143 0.20 14.23 15.31
N GLU A 144 -1.05 13.88 15.65
CA GLU A 144 -1.34 12.93 16.73
C GLU A 144 -0.83 11.52 16.41
N TRP A 145 -1.05 11.06 15.17
CA TRP A 145 -0.68 9.70 14.74
C TRP A 145 0.76 9.59 14.23
N PHE A 146 1.32 10.70 13.72
CA PHE A 146 2.70 10.80 13.23
C PHE A 146 3.45 11.87 14.03
N PRO A 147 3.62 11.69 15.35
CA PRO A 147 4.34 12.65 16.16
C PRO A 147 5.76 12.78 15.61
N GLN A 148 6.18 14.01 15.31
CA GLN A 148 7.55 14.26 14.87
C GLN A 148 8.50 13.80 15.99
N GLY A 149 9.18 12.68 15.73
CA GLY A 149 10.21 12.17 16.61
C GLY A 149 11.28 13.23 16.78
N ARG A 150 11.86 13.34 17.99
CA ARG A 150 13.07 14.15 18.15
C ARG A 150 14.09 13.67 17.12
N PRO A 151 14.76 14.57 16.39
CA PRO A 151 15.76 14.14 15.42
C PRO A 151 16.76 13.22 16.13
N PRO A 152 17.16 12.10 15.49
CA PRO A 152 18.09 11.17 16.11
C PRO A 152 19.33 11.95 16.51
N LYS A 153 19.72 11.83 17.79
CA LYS A 153 20.96 12.44 18.27
C LYS A 153 22.09 11.78 17.51
N VAL A 154 22.73 12.52 16.60
CA VAL A 154 23.92 12.04 15.91
C VAL A 154 24.96 11.72 16.98
N PRO A 155 25.55 10.51 17.02
CA PRO A 155 26.59 10.19 17.97
C PRO A 155 27.71 11.23 17.87
N VAL A 156 28.03 11.89 18.99
CA VAL A 156 29.13 12.85 19.04
C VAL A 156 30.42 12.07 18.79
N ARG A 157 31.09 12.35 17.68
CA ARG A 157 32.40 11.75 17.39
C ARG A 157 33.44 12.49 18.22
N GLU A 158 34.11 11.76 19.10
CA GLU A 158 35.21 12.32 19.89
C GLU A 158 36.35 12.75 18.95
N VAL A 159 37.12 13.76 19.35
CA VAL A 159 38.19 14.31 18.53
C VAL A 159 39.54 13.84 19.09
N CYS A 160 40.42 13.39 18.20
CA CYS A 160 41.77 12.97 18.58
C CYS A 160 42.59 14.18 19.06
N PRO A 161 43.19 14.17 20.27
CA PRO A 161 43.97 15.29 20.77
C PRO A 161 45.25 15.59 19.98
N VAL A 162 45.79 14.60 19.25
CA VAL A 162 47.05 14.74 18.50
C VAL A 162 46.81 15.27 17.09
N THR A 163 45.71 14.86 16.45
CA THR A 163 45.46 15.14 15.03
C THR A 163 44.27 16.06 14.80
N HIS A 164 43.45 16.32 15.80
CA HIS A 164 42.21 17.10 15.71
C HIS A 164 41.18 16.55 14.70
N HIS A 165 41.35 15.31 14.25
CA HIS A 165 40.38 14.61 13.40
C HIS A 165 39.40 13.79 14.26
N PRO A 166 38.20 13.45 13.75
CA PRO A 166 37.31 12.51 14.42
C PRO A 166 38.04 11.20 14.73
N ALA A 167 37.98 10.78 15.99
CA ALA A 167 38.61 9.56 16.45
C ALA A 167 37.82 8.33 15.97
N LEU A 168 38.57 7.34 15.52
CA LEU A 168 38.03 6.05 15.08
C LEU A 168 38.13 5.00 16.18
N TYR A 169 39.04 5.19 17.14
CA TYR A 169 39.38 4.21 18.18
C TYR A 169 39.70 4.92 19.50
N ARG A 170 39.69 4.16 20.60
CA ARG A 170 40.19 4.57 21.93
C ARG A 170 41.33 3.66 22.36
N ASP A 171 42.29 4.24 23.07
CA ASP A 171 43.42 3.49 23.62
C ASP A 171 43.01 2.75 24.92
N PRO A 172 43.11 1.41 25.03
CA PRO A 172 42.61 0.65 26.19
C PRO A 172 43.31 0.94 27.53
N VAL A 173 44.44 1.67 27.53
CA VAL A 173 45.15 2.00 28.77
C VAL A 173 44.98 3.46 29.17
N THR A 174 45.00 4.38 28.21
CA THR A 174 44.85 5.82 28.51
C THR A 174 43.41 6.31 28.38
N ASP A 175 42.53 5.51 27.77
CA ASP A 175 41.16 5.87 27.37
C ASP A 175 41.09 7.12 26.47
N ILE A 176 42.20 7.49 25.82
CA ILE A 176 42.28 8.66 24.95
C ILE A 176 41.82 8.29 23.53
N PRO A 177 40.89 9.03 22.92
CA PRO A 177 40.45 8.82 21.55
C PRO A 177 41.53 9.20 20.53
N TYR A 178 41.70 8.38 19.48
CA TYR A 178 42.67 8.64 18.41
C TYR A 178 42.16 8.30 17.01
N ALA A 179 42.68 9.02 16.00
CA ALA A 179 42.25 8.88 14.60
C ALA A 179 43.20 7.98 13.78
N THR A 180 44.51 8.01 14.06
CA THR A 180 45.54 7.30 13.26
C THR A 180 46.51 6.53 14.13
N ALA A 181 47.19 5.53 13.55
CA ALA A 181 48.23 4.75 14.24
C ALA A 181 49.41 5.62 14.72
N ARG A 182 49.73 6.72 14.01
CA ARG A 182 50.75 7.68 14.44
C ARG A 182 50.32 8.40 15.73
N ALA A 183 49.05 8.82 15.81
CA ALA A 183 48.51 9.44 17.02
C ALA A 183 48.57 8.48 18.22
N PHE A 184 48.24 7.21 18.03
CA PHE A 184 48.36 6.18 19.08
C PHE A 184 49.78 6.07 19.64
N LYS A 185 50.80 6.05 18.78
CA LYS A 185 52.21 6.01 19.21
C LYS A 185 52.58 7.25 20.04
N ILE A 186 52.19 8.43 19.58
CA ILE A 186 52.44 9.70 20.28
C ILE A 186 51.77 9.69 21.67
N ILE A 187 50.51 9.24 21.75
CA ILE A 187 49.77 9.12 23.01
C ILE A 187 50.49 8.16 23.98
N ARG A 188 50.89 6.98 23.51
CA ARG A 188 51.59 5.98 24.35
C ARG A 188 52.98 6.41 24.78
N GLU A 189 53.73 7.11 23.94
CA GLU A 189 55.03 7.68 24.30
C GLU A 189 54.89 8.78 25.34
N ALA A 190 53.91 9.68 25.18
CA ALA A 190 53.59 10.69 26.17
C ALA A 190 53.17 10.06 27.50
N TYR A 191 52.34 9.02 27.48
CA TYR A 191 51.92 8.29 28.67
C TYR A 191 53.08 7.62 29.40
N LYS A 192 54.03 7.00 28.68
CA LYS A 192 55.24 6.44 29.29
C LYS A 192 56.07 7.51 30.00
N LYS A 193 56.31 8.65 29.33
CA LYS A 193 57.03 9.79 29.93
C LYS A 193 56.32 10.32 31.17
N TYR A 194 54.99 10.41 31.12
CA TYR A 194 54.17 10.82 32.26
C TYR A 194 54.32 9.86 33.44
N ILE A 195 54.23 8.54 33.23
CA ILE A 195 54.44 7.56 34.30
C ILE A 195 55.86 7.65 34.88
N THR A 196 56.88 7.81 34.04
CA THR A 196 58.27 7.92 34.51
C THR A 196 58.48 9.17 35.37
N ALA A 197 57.82 10.29 35.03
CA ALA A 197 57.99 11.56 35.75
C ALA A 197 57.11 11.67 37.01
N HIS A 198 55.89 11.11 36.97
CA HIS A 198 54.87 11.32 38.01
C HIS A 198 54.51 10.05 38.78
N GLY A 199 55.10 8.90 38.43
CA GLY A 199 54.69 7.60 38.94
C GLY A 199 53.44 7.07 38.25
N LEU A 200 53.04 5.83 38.56
CA LEU A 200 51.78 5.27 38.08
C LEU A 200 50.63 6.16 38.55
N PRO A 201 49.76 6.68 37.66
CA PRO A 201 48.52 7.28 38.12
C PRO A 201 47.77 6.22 38.95
N PRO A 202 47.12 6.60 40.07
CA PRO A 202 46.31 5.65 40.81
C PRO A 202 45.33 5.05 39.82
N ALA A 203 45.42 3.73 39.64
CA ALA A 203 44.56 3.00 38.73
C ALA A 203 43.14 3.45 39.03
N ALA A 204 42.46 4.00 38.02
CA ALA A 204 41.04 4.23 38.08
C ALA A 204 40.43 2.91 38.52
N SER A 205 39.94 2.85 39.76
CA SER A 205 39.09 1.80 40.24
C SER A 205 37.95 1.69 39.23
N ALA A 206 38.03 0.67 38.38
CA ALA A 206 36.85 0.10 37.78
C ALA A 206 35.92 -0.20 38.97
N LEU A 207 34.77 0.49 38.99
CA LEU A 207 33.86 0.74 40.13
C LEU A 207 34.01 2.16 40.69
N GLY A 208 33.55 3.14 39.92
CA GLY A 208 33.03 4.36 40.55
C GLY A 208 31.88 3.98 41.48
N PRO A 209 31.70 4.67 42.64
CA PRO A 209 30.43 4.60 43.33
C PRO A 209 29.37 5.11 42.35
N GLY A 210 28.29 4.34 42.19
CA GLY A 210 27.15 4.75 41.39
C GLY A 210 26.68 6.15 41.80
N PRO A 211 26.06 6.91 40.87
CA PRO A 211 25.56 8.23 41.20
C PRO A 211 24.65 8.15 42.45
N PRO A 212 24.76 9.09 43.40
CA PRO A 212 23.87 9.10 44.55
C PRO A 212 22.41 9.18 44.05
N PRO A 213 21.46 8.49 44.72
CA PRO A 213 20.07 8.56 44.35
C PRO A 213 19.60 10.02 44.40
N PRO A 214 18.80 10.49 43.42
CA PRO A 214 18.30 11.85 43.46
C PRO A 214 17.41 12.05 44.68
N GLU A 215 17.71 13.09 45.47
CA GLU A 215 16.83 13.54 46.54
C GLU A 215 15.42 13.84 45.97
N PRO A 216 14.35 13.45 46.67
CA PRO A 216 12.99 13.76 46.23
C PRO A 216 12.71 15.26 46.42
N LEU A 217 12.50 15.96 45.30
CA LEU A 217 11.94 17.30 45.29
C LEU A 217 10.55 17.32 45.99
N PRO A 218 10.25 18.32 46.82
CA PRO A 218 8.95 18.44 47.46
C PRO A 218 7.96 19.01 46.44
N GLY A 219 7.13 18.18 45.84
CA GLY A 219 6.09 18.68 44.93
C GLY A 219 5.49 17.65 44.00
N SER A 220 4.78 16.66 44.53
CA SER A 220 3.75 15.97 43.77
C SER A 220 2.64 15.55 44.73
N GLY A 221 1.48 16.18 44.58
CA GLY A 221 0.26 15.81 45.28
C GLY A 221 -0.16 14.36 45.01
N PRO A 222 -1.06 13.80 45.84
CA PRO A 222 -1.40 12.38 45.79
C PRO A 222 -2.14 12.04 44.49
N ARG A 223 -1.62 11.04 43.77
CA ARG A 223 -2.34 10.36 42.68
C ARG A 223 -3.55 9.62 43.27
N ALA A 224 -4.73 9.91 42.73
CA ALA A 224 -5.97 9.22 43.06
C ALA A 224 -5.86 7.70 42.82
N LEU A 225 -6.25 6.93 43.83
CA LEU A 225 -6.41 5.48 43.78
C LEU A 225 -7.51 5.11 42.78
N ARG A 226 -7.15 4.41 41.70
CA ARG A 226 -8.13 3.72 40.85
C ARG A 226 -8.73 2.54 41.62
N GLN A 227 -10.02 2.64 41.95
CA GLN A 227 -10.81 1.55 42.52
C GLN A 227 -10.92 0.39 41.50
N LYS A 228 -10.65 -0.83 41.97
CA LYS A 228 -10.91 -2.07 41.23
C LYS A 228 -12.39 -2.42 41.34
N ILE A 229 -13.07 -2.49 40.20
CA ILE A 229 -14.46 -2.97 40.12
C ILE A 229 -14.41 -4.51 40.14
N VAL A 230 -15.09 -5.11 41.12
CA VAL A 230 -15.38 -6.55 41.18
C VAL A 230 -16.75 -6.75 40.53
N ILE A 231 -16.80 -7.55 39.47
CA ILE A 231 -18.05 -7.99 38.84
C ILE A 231 -18.51 -9.26 39.57
N LYS A 232 -19.80 -9.33 39.89
CA LYS A 232 -20.46 -10.45 40.56
C LYS A 232 -21.53 -11.03 39.66
#